data_AF-A0A7H9BL58-F1
#
_entry.id   AF-A0A7H9BL58-F1
#
_cell.length_a   1.000
_cell.length_b   1.000
_cell.length_c   1.000
_cell.angle_alpha   90.00
_cell.angle_beta   90.00
_cell.angle_gamma   90.00
#
_symmetry.space_group_name_H-M   'P 1'
#
loop_
_entity.id
_entity.type
_entity.pdbx_description
1 polymer ?
#
loop_
_entity_poly.entity_id
_entity_poly.type
_entity_poly.pdbx_seq_one_letter_code
_entity_poly.pdbx_strand_id
1 'polypeptide(L)'
;MLVISVLCFLVLFAIAAYFFRFFPWTRREWEALPTKAEYIAEHGSTEEVACCKCGSTNTFDFGGLNPGMTNRKVLCTKCKTALWRESY
;
A
#
# COMPACT_ATOMS: atom_id res chain seq x y z
N MET A 1 16.95 -4.24 39.59
CA MET A 1 15.93 -4.99 38.81
C MET A 1 14.96 -4.07 38.06
N LEU A 2 14.41 -3.04 38.69
CA LEU A 2 13.44 -2.13 38.06
C LEU A 2 14.04 -1.31 36.90
N VAL A 3 15.26 -0.78 37.05
CA VAL A 3 15.97 -0.01 36.00
C VAL A 3 16.23 -0.85 34.74
N ILE A 4 16.65 -2.11 34.91
CA ILE A 4 16.92 -3.04 33.81
C ILE A 4 15.60 -3.39 33.09
N SER A 5 14.51 -3.61 33.85
CA SER A 5 13.19 -3.89 33.28
C SER A 5 12.66 -2.72 32.45
N VAL A 6 12.82 -1.47 32.92
CA VAL A 6 12.42 -0.26 32.19
C VAL A 6 13.26 -0.09 30.91
N LEU A 7 14.57 -0.31 30.97
CA LEU A 7 15.45 -0.25 29.79
C LEU A 7 15.06 -1.28 28.74
N CYS A 8 14.79 -2.53 29.15
CA CYS A 8 14.31 -3.57 28.23
C CYS A 8 12.99 -3.17 27.56
N PHE A 9 12.06 -2.58 28.32
CA PHE A 9 10.77 -2.15 27.77
C PHE A 9 10.94 -1.02 26.74
N LEU A 10 11.81 -0.04 27.00
CA LEU A 10 12.11 1.03 26.05
C LEU A 10 12.75 0.50 24.76
N VAL A 11 13.66 -0.47 24.87
CA VAL A 11 14.27 -1.12 23.70
C VAL A 11 13.22 -1.90 22.90
N LEU A 12 12.37 -2.68 23.55
CA LEU A 12 11.29 -3.41 22.88
C LEU A 12 10.29 -2.45 22.21
N PHE A 13 9.96 -1.34 22.85
CA PHE A 13 9.11 -0.31 22.26
C PHE A 13 9.75 0.35 21.04
N ALA A 14 11.04 0.70 21.11
CA ALA A 14 11.78 1.27 19.99
C ALA A 14 11.86 0.28 18.80
N ILE A 15 12.11 -1.00 19.08
CA ILE A 15 12.10 -2.07 18.07
C ILE A 15 10.70 -2.18 17.46
N ALA A 16 9.64 -2.26 18.27
CA ALA A 16 8.27 -2.33 17.79
C ALA A 16 7.93 -1.11 16.92
N ALA A 17 8.23 0.10 17.37
CA ALA A 17 8.00 1.34 16.62
C ALA A 17 8.78 1.35 15.29
N TYR A 18 10.03 0.87 15.28
CA TYR A 18 10.81 0.73 14.05
C TYR A 18 10.17 -0.28 13.09
N PHE A 19 9.79 -1.46 13.58
CA PHE A 19 9.09 -2.47 12.77
C PHE A 19 7.75 -1.95 12.23
N PHE A 20 7.01 -1.16 13.02
CA PHE A 20 5.77 -0.52 12.59
C PHE A 20 6.01 0.57 11.53
N ARG A 21 7.12 1.30 11.63
CA ARG A 21 7.50 2.31 10.64
C ARG A 21 7.96 1.67 9.33
N PHE A 22 8.70 0.58 9.42
CA PHE A 22 9.37 -0.08 8.31
C PHE A 22 8.70 -1.37 7.85
N PHE A 23 7.40 -1.56 8.10
CA PHE A 23 6.66 -2.78 7.75
C PHE A 23 6.96 -3.25 6.31
N PRO A 24 7.83 -4.26 6.12
CA PRO A 24 8.34 -4.61 4.79
C PRO A 24 7.26 -5.27 3.93
N TRP A 25 6.23 -5.83 4.56
CA TRP A 25 5.07 -6.45 3.92
C TRP A 25 4.27 -5.46 3.09
N THR A 26 4.03 -4.25 3.60
CA THR A 26 3.25 -3.23 2.88
C THR A 26 3.90 -2.81 1.56
N ARG A 27 5.25 -2.76 1.55
CA ARG A 27 6.05 -2.50 0.36
C ARG A 27 6.00 -3.66 -0.62
N ARG A 28 6.16 -4.91 -0.15
CA ARG A 28 6.05 -6.10 -1.00
C ARG A 28 4.68 -6.22 -1.66
N GLU A 29 3.61 -5.96 -0.91
CA GLU A 29 2.25 -5.92 -1.46
C GLU A 29 2.06 -4.81 -2.50
N TRP A 30 2.75 -3.69 -2.34
CA TRP A 30 2.74 -2.61 -3.33
C TRP A 30 3.50 -3.01 -4.59
N GLU A 31 4.68 -3.62 -4.44
CA GLU A 31 5.49 -4.12 -5.56
C GLU A 31 4.82 -5.29 -6.30
N ALA A 32 3.92 -6.03 -5.65
CA ALA A 32 3.14 -7.09 -6.27
C ALA A 32 1.99 -6.57 -7.16
N LEU A 33 1.57 -5.30 -7.00
CA LEU A 33 0.53 -4.72 -7.86
C LEU A 33 1.13 -4.31 -9.21
N PRO A 34 0.41 -4.50 -10.33
CA PRO A 34 0.85 -4.06 -11.63
C PRO A 34 0.90 -2.54 -11.70
N THR A 35 1.68 -1.98 -12.62
CA THR A 35 1.57 -0.57 -13.01
C THR A 35 0.28 -0.31 -13.78
N LYS A 36 -0.12 0.96 -13.91
CA LYS A 36 -1.32 1.31 -14.71
C LYS A 36 -1.24 0.78 -16.15
N ALA A 37 -0.08 0.86 -16.78
CA ALA A 37 0.14 0.37 -18.13
C ALA A 37 0.01 -1.16 -18.22
N GLU A 38 0.63 -1.89 -17.29
CA GLU A 38 0.51 -3.36 -17.19
C GLU A 38 -0.95 -3.78 -16.94
N TYR A 39 -1.66 -3.08 -16.05
CA TYR A 39 -3.06 -3.34 -15.75
C TYR A 39 -3.97 -3.17 -16.98
N ILE A 40 -3.77 -2.10 -17.74
CA ILE A 40 -4.54 -1.85 -18.98
C ILE A 40 -4.22 -2.90 -20.04
N ALA A 41 -2.95 -3.31 -20.16
CA ALA A 41 -2.52 -4.36 -21.08
C ALA A 41 -3.16 -5.71 -20.75
N GLU A 42 -3.33 -6.04 -19.46
CA GLU A 42 -3.90 -7.31 -19.00
C GLU A 42 -5.44 -7.35 -19.07
N HIS A 43 -6.11 -6.23 -18.80
CA HIS A 43 -7.57 -6.20 -18.64
C HIS A 43 -8.34 -5.46 -19.73
N GLY A 44 -7.66 -4.76 -20.64
CA GLY A 44 -8.23 -4.22 -21.87
C GLY A 44 -9.23 -3.07 -21.67
N SER A 45 -8.73 -1.84 -21.85
CA SER A 45 -9.49 -0.64 -22.28
C SER A 45 -8.60 0.57 -22.04
N THR A 46 -8.20 1.25 -23.13
CA THR A 46 -7.42 2.49 -23.08
C THR A 46 -8.27 3.73 -22.84
N GLU A 47 -9.58 3.65 -23.06
CA GLU A 47 -10.49 4.81 -23.00
C GLU A 47 -11.06 5.02 -21.59
N GLU A 48 -11.44 3.94 -20.90
CA GLU A 48 -11.89 3.99 -19.51
C GLU A 48 -11.32 2.79 -18.73
N VAL A 49 -10.44 3.07 -17.76
CA VAL A 49 -9.87 2.03 -16.91
C VAL A 49 -10.93 1.56 -15.91
N ALA A 50 -11.55 0.42 -16.20
CA ALA A 50 -12.56 -0.19 -15.35
C ALA A 50 -11.95 -1.22 -14.39
N CYS A 51 -12.58 -1.41 -13.24
CA CYS A 51 -12.22 -2.45 -12.29
C CYS A 51 -12.53 -3.84 -12.86
N CYS A 52 -11.51 -4.68 -13.04
CA CYS A 52 -11.62 -6.07 -13.51
C CYS A 52 -12.57 -6.96 -12.70
N LYS A 53 -12.86 -6.61 -11.43
CA LYS A 53 -13.75 -7.39 -10.55
C LYS A 53 -15.22 -6.96 -10.61
N CYS A 54 -15.51 -5.67 -10.83
CA CYS A 54 -16.87 -5.15 -10.70
C CYS A 54 -17.33 -4.21 -11.81
N GLY A 55 -16.46 -3.92 -12.78
CA GLY A 55 -16.74 -3.05 -13.94
C GLY A 55 -16.82 -1.55 -13.63
N SER A 56 -16.66 -1.13 -12.37
CA SER A 56 -16.69 0.29 -12.01
C SER A 56 -15.46 1.03 -12.54
N THR A 57 -15.67 2.19 -13.16
CA THR A 57 -14.62 3.13 -13.60
C THR A 57 -14.15 4.07 -12.50
N ASN A 58 -14.92 4.18 -11.42
CA ASN A 58 -14.55 5.02 -10.28
C ASN A 58 -13.38 4.42 -9.48
N THR A 59 -12.32 5.20 -9.34
CA THR A 59 -11.10 4.83 -8.64
C THR A 59 -10.77 5.81 -7.51
N PHE A 60 -9.97 5.35 -6.56
CA PHE A 60 -9.51 6.09 -5.40
C PHE A 60 -8.01 5.90 -5.22
N ASP A 61 -7.26 7.00 -5.19
CA ASP A 61 -5.83 7.00 -4.86
C ASP A 61 -5.67 6.84 -3.33
N PHE A 62 -5.23 5.65 -2.92
CA PHE A 62 -4.84 5.36 -1.55
C PHE A 62 -3.33 5.58 -1.42
N GLY A 63 -2.97 6.76 -0.91
CA GLY A 63 -1.62 7.04 -0.47
C GLY A 63 -1.25 6.28 0.80
N GLY A 64 -0.03 5.74 0.80
CA GLY A 64 0.54 5.15 2.00
C GLY A 64 0.37 6.10 3.19
N LEU A 65 -0.10 5.55 4.32
CA LEU A 65 -0.43 6.26 5.56
C LEU A 65 0.74 7.04 6.19
N ASN A 66 1.93 6.94 5.61
CA ASN A 66 3.16 7.51 6.13
C ASN A 66 3.53 8.77 5.35
N PRO A 67 3.67 9.94 6.02
CA PRO A 67 4.26 11.11 5.40
C PRO A 67 5.66 10.76 4.90
N GLY A 68 5.89 10.95 3.60
CA GLY A 68 7.14 10.63 2.89
C GLY A 68 7.13 9.34 2.06
N MET A 69 6.08 8.51 2.11
CA MET A 69 5.97 7.38 1.18
C MET A 69 5.34 7.82 -0.14
N THR A 70 6.09 7.69 -1.24
CA THR A 70 5.62 7.95 -2.61
C THR A 70 4.87 6.76 -3.22
N ASN A 71 4.84 5.62 -2.53
CA ASN A 71 4.16 4.41 -2.96
C ASN A 71 2.64 4.57 -2.80
N ARG A 72 1.96 4.78 -3.93
CA ARG A 72 0.50 4.97 -4.02
C ARG A 72 -0.16 3.72 -4.59
N LYS A 73 -1.34 3.36 -4.08
CA LYS A 73 -2.15 2.26 -4.62
C LYS A 73 -3.46 2.83 -5.13
N VAL A 74 -3.86 2.51 -6.35
CA VAL A 74 -5.17 2.87 -6.87
C VAL A 74 -6.14 1.73 -6.60
N LEU A 75 -7.24 2.05 -5.92
CA LEU A 75 -8.30 1.13 -5.52
C LEU A 75 -9.58 1.42 -6.30
N CYS A 76 -10.41 0.41 -6.54
CA CYS A 76 -11.80 0.64 -6.95
C CYS A 76 -12.61 1.22 -5.78
N THR A 77 -13.37 2.30 -6.00
CA THR A 77 -14.18 2.91 -4.92
C THR A 77 -15.31 2.00 -4.45
N LYS A 78 -15.88 1.20 -5.36
CA LYS A 78 -17.04 0.33 -5.12
C LYS A 78 -16.69 -0.95 -4.36
N CYS A 79 -15.73 -1.73 -4.87
CA CYS A 79 -15.37 -3.04 -4.29
C CYS A 79 -14.05 -3.04 -3.51
N LYS A 80 -13.38 -1.89 -3.40
CA LYS A 80 -12.09 -1.71 -2.70
C LYS A 80 -10.96 -2.61 -3.19
N THR A 81 -11.10 -3.20 -4.38
CA THR A 81 -10.04 -4.02 -4.99
C THR A 81 -8.89 -3.13 -5.42
N ALA A 82 -7.66 -3.52 -5.08
CA ALA A 82 -6.46 -2.85 -5.56
C ALA A 82 -6.24 -3.18 -7.04
N LEU A 83 -6.05 -2.14 -7.83
CA LEU A 83 -6.00 -2.24 -9.29
C LEU A 83 -4.55 -2.13 -9.77
N TRP A 84 -3.88 -1.01 -9.48
CA TRP A 84 -2.49 -0.79 -9.86
C TRP A 84 -1.73 0.05 -8.82
N ARG A 85 -0.41 0.06 -8.97
CA ARG A 85 0.52 0.92 -8.23
C ARG A 85 0.86 2.19 -9.01
N GLU A 86 1.08 3.27 -8.28
CA GLU A 86 1.64 4.53 -8.78
C GLU A 86 2.80 4.97 -7.89
N SER A 87 3.83 5.56 -8.51
CA SER A 87 4.95 6.21 -7.85
C SER A 87 5.10 7.60 -8.46
N TYR A 88 5.04 8.63 -7.62
CA TYR A 88 5.40 10.00 -8.01
C TYR A 88 6.91 10.21 -7.97
#